data_AF-A0A9D1M8F1-F1
#
_entry.id   AF-A0A9D1M8F1-F1
#
_cell.length_a   1.000
_cell.length_b   1.000
_cell.length_c   1.000
_cell.angle_alpha   90.00
_cell.angle_beta   90.00
_cell.angle_gamma   90.00
#
_symmetry.space_group_name_H-M   'P 1'
#
loop_
_entity.id
_entity.type
_entity.pdbx_description
1 polymer ?
#
loop_
_entity_poly.entity_id
_entity_poly.type
_entity_poly.pdbx_seq_one_letter_code
_entity_poly.pdbx_strand_id
1 'polypeptide(L)'
;MEITFTVHYHTTWGENLYVFGDIKPLGNSHPSDGLQMQYTPNGDWTITISLPDSIHRFRYGYIVKKNNTIIAREWGKMRLFIRNATSKHYQIYDKWRICPSDSPFYTSLFYRNIFVRKCTDSKPIIETDVVTFRVYAPQIEPDETVVVTGNSSSLGQW
;
A
#
# COMPACT_ATOMS: atom_id res chain seq x y z
N MET A 1 4.80 0.08 -18.95
CA MET A 1 3.76 0.79 -18.18
C MET A 1 4.39 1.90 -17.38
N GLU A 2 3.63 2.96 -17.10
CA GLU A 2 4.06 4.08 -16.27
C GLU A 2 3.25 4.07 -14.96
N ILE A 3 3.95 4.26 -13.84
CA ILE A 3 3.33 4.31 -12.51
C ILE A 3 3.80 5.59 -11.81
N THR A 4 2.84 6.40 -11.37
CA THR A 4 3.10 7.56 -10.51
C THR A 4 2.71 7.19 -9.09
N PHE A 5 3.67 7.25 -8.18
CA PHE A 5 3.45 7.11 -6.75
C PHE A 5 3.38 8.48 -6.13
N THR A 6 2.31 8.74 -5.38
CA THR A 6 2.09 9.94 -4.60
C THR A 6 1.84 9.52 -3.17
N VAL A 7 2.58 10.08 -2.21
CA VAL A 7 2.35 9.79 -0.79
C VAL A 7 2.42 11.06 0.04
N HIS A 8 1.42 11.25 0.90
CA HIS A 8 1.39 12.39 1.81
C HIS A 8 2.24 12.12 3.04
N TYR A 9 3.27 12.95 3.27
CA TYR A 9 4.16 12.84 4.43
C TYR A 9 4.93 14.15 4.70
N HIS A 10 4.84 14.65 5.94
CA HIS A 10 5.60 15.82 6.39
C HIS A 10 7.00 15.43 6.84
N THR A 11 8.02 15.96 6.17
CA THR A 11 9.43 15.79 6.53
C THR A 11 9.97 16.99 7.29
N THR A 12 11.06 16.76 8.02
CA THR A 12 11.89 17.86 8.56
C THR A 12 13.02 18.24 7.60
N TRP A 13 13.65 19.39 7.82
CA TRP A 13 14.76 19.83 6.98
C TRP A 13 15.90 18.80 6.95
N GLY A 14 16.35 18.46 5.74
CA GLY A 14 17.39 17.44 5.49
C GLY A 14 16.86 16.01 5.37
N GLU A 15 15.57 15.77 5.60
CA GLU A 15 14.93 14.48 5.37
C GLU A 15 14.38 14.37 3.94
N ASN A 16 14.57 13.21 3.33
CA ASN A 16 14.08 12.90 1.99
C ASN A 16 13.31 11.58 2.01
N LEU A 17 12.21 11.53 1.26
CA LEU A 17 11.39 10.34 1.12
C LEU A 17 11.84 9.49 -0.07
N TYR A 18 11.83 8.17 0.10
CA TYR A 18 12.17 7.21 -0.94
C TYR A 18 11.11 6.12 -1.03
N VAL A 19 10.90 5.61 -2.25
CA VAL A 19 10.15 4.38 -2.51
C VAL A 19 11.12 3.25 -2.84
N PHE A 20 10.89 2.06 -2.30
CA PHE A 20 11.67 0.86 -2.60
C PHE A 20 10.72 -0.34 -2.76
N GLY A 21 11.21 -1.42 -3.34
CA GLY A 21 10.38 -2.53 -3.78
C GLY A 21 11.17 -3.80 -4.08
N ASP A 22 10.46 -4.91 -4.29
CA ASP A 22 11.06 -6.23 -4.53
C ASP A 22 11.50 -6.49 -5.98
N ILE A 23 11.45 -5.46 -6.82
CA ILE A 23 11.92 -5.47 -8.21
C ILE A 23 13.22 -4.68 -8.36
N LYS A 24 14.03 -5.04 -9.37
CA LYS A 24 15.31 -4.38 -9.67
C LYS A 24 15.21 -2.85 -9.79
N PRO A 25 14.22 -2.26 -10.50
CA PRO A 25 14.09 -0.80 -10.58
C PRO A 25 13.80 -0.10 -9.24
N LEU A 26 13.36 -0.85 -8.22
CA LEU A 26 13.02 -0.32 -6.89
C LEU A 26 14.01 -0.82 -5.81
N GLY A 27 15.21 -1.25 -6.17
CA GLY A 27 16.25 -1.63 -5.22
C GLY A 27 16.20 -3.09 -4.74
N ASN A 28 15.37 -3.95 -5.33
CA ASN A 28 15.41 -5.41 -5.10
C ASN A 28 15.31 -5.80 -3.61
N SER A 29 14.41 -5.15 -2.87
CA SER A 29 14.19 -5.25 -1.42
C SER A 29 15.29 -4.65 -0.53
N HIS A 30 16.26 -3.91 -1.10
CA HIS A 30 17.26 -3.17 -0.35
C HIS A 30 16.80 -1.71 -0.18
N PRO A 31 16.41 -1.29 1.04
CA PRO A 31 15.91 0.06 1.26
C PRO A 31 16.97 1.15 0.97
N SER A 32 18.26 0.83 1.11
CA SER A 32 19.36 1.72 0.71
C SER A 32 19.27 2.14 -0.76
N ASP A 33 18.73 1.28 -1.61
CA ASP A 33 18.73 1.41 -3.07
C ASP A 33 17.37 1.90 -3.60
N GLY A 34 16.49 2.36 -2.70
CA GLY A 34 15.23 2.99 -3.06
C GLY A 34 15.41 4.26 -3.88
N LEU A 35 14.39 4.61 -4.65
CA LEU A 35 14.36 5.80 -5.49
C LEU A 35 13.87 7.01 -4.69
N GLN A 36 14.58 8.13 -4.79
CA GLN A 36 14.21 9.38 -4.12
C GLN A 36 12.97 9.97 -4.79
N MET A 37 12.00 10.38 -3.98
CA MET A 37 10.79 11.05 -4.44
C MET A 37 10.98 12.57 -4.44
N GLN A 38 10.16 13.28 -5.20
CA GLN A 38 10.16 14.74 -5.28
C GLN A 38 9.08 15.32 -4.37
N TYR A 39 9.45 16.28 -3.52
CA TYR A 39 8.49 16.98 -2.67
C TYR A 39 7.66 17.97 -3.47
N THR A 40 6.35 18.02 -3.22
CA THR A 40 5.44 19.04 -3.74
C THR A 40 4.92 19.93 -2.59
N PRO A 41 4.66 21.23 -2.84
CA PRO A 41 4.31 22.19 -1.77
C PRO A 41 3.08 21.84 -0.91
N ASN A 42 2.23 20.93 -1.38
CA ASN A 42 1.03 20.45 -0.69
C ASN A 42 1.30 19.36 0.36
N GLY A 43 2.57 19.01 0.64
CA GLY A 43 2.93 17.96 1.59
C GLY A 43 2.98 16.55 0.98
N ASP A 44 2.83 16.45 -0.33
CA ASP A 44 2.97 15.18 -1.05
C ASP A 44 4.39 14.97 -1.54
N TRP A 45 4.74 13.70 -1.70
CA TRP A 45 5.95 13.24 -2.34
C TRP A 45 5.56 12.40 -3.55
N THR A 46 6.13 12.73 -4.70
CA THR A 46 5.75 12.12 -5.98
C THR A 46 6.97 11.57 -6.72
N ILE A 47 6.81 10.41 -7.37
CA ILE A 47 7.75 9.90 -8.36
C ILE A 47 7.01 9.13 -9.45
N THR A 48 7.42 9.34 -10.68
CA THR A 48 6.93 8.57 -11.84
C THR A 48 8.03 7.64 -12.31
N ILE A 49 7.69 6.36 -12.48
CA ILE A 49 8.61 5.34 -12.99
C ILE A 49 8.02 4.61 -14.19
N SER A 50 8.89 4.31 -15.15
CA SER A 50 8.57 3.45 -16.29
C SER A 50 9.06 2.03 -16.01
N LEU A 51 8.12 1.09 -15.98
CA LEU A 51 8.39 -0.33 -15.77
C LEU A 51 8.09 -1.14 -17.03
N PRO A 52 8.88 -2.19 -17.32
CA PRO A 52 8.59 -3.08 -18.43
C PRO A 52 7.26 -3.81 -18.20
N ASP A 53 6.55 -4.06 -19.29
CA ASP A 53 5.24 -4.71 -19.27
C ASP A 53 5.28 -6.16 -18.74
N SER A 54 6.46 -6.78 -18.67
CA SER A 54 6.67 -8.10 -18.07
C SER A 54 6.49 -8.13 -16.55
N ILE A 55 6.53 -6.99 -15.86
CA ILE A 55 6.30 -6.92 -14.42
C ILE A 55 4.80 -6.81 -14.17
N HIS A 56 4.18 -7.93 -13.78
CA HIS A 56 2.74 -8.00 -13.50
C HIS A 56 2.39 -7.75 -12.03
N ARG A 57 3.32 -8.00 -11.11
CA ARG A 57 3.12 -7.83 -9.68
C ARG A 57 4.45 -7.49 -9.01
N PHE A 58 4.40 -6.64 -8.00
CA PHE A 58 5.55 -6.34 -7.14
C PHE A 58 5.07 -5.78 -5.81
N ARG A 59 5.96 -5.81 -4.83
CA ARG A 59 5.76 -5.19 -3.53
C ARG A 59 6.59 -3.92 -3.43
N TYR A 60 6.04 -2.91 -2.76
CA TYR A 60 6.73 -1.64 -2.52
C TYR A 60 6.44 -1.09 -1.12
N GLY A 61 7.24 -0.13 -0.68
CA GLY A 61 7.04 0.61 0.56
C GLY A 61 7.87 1.87 0.59
N TYR A 62 7.71 2.64 1.66
CA TYR A 62 8.34 3.95 1.80
C TYR A 62 9.33 3.98 2.97
N ILE A 63 10.36 4.80 2.82
CA ILE A 63 11.36 5.11 3.85
C ILE A 63 11.70 6.59 3.84
N VAL A 64 12.19 7.08 4.97
CA VAL A 64 12.77 8.42 5.10
C VAL A 64 14.26 8.27 5.34
N LYS A 65 15.08 9.01 4.60
CA LYS A 65 16.52 9.10 4.82
C LYS A 65 16.92 10.52 5.23
N LYS A 66 17.90 10.61 6.13
CA LYS A 66 18.61 11.84 6.50
C LYS A 66 20.10 11.56 6.46
N ASN A 67 20.88 12.37 5.73
CA ASN A 67 22.32 12.17 5.53
C ASN A 67 22.67 10.72 5.11
N ASN A 68 21.93 10.19 4.12
CA ASN A 68 22.05 8.82 3.61
C ASN A 68 21.79 7.69 4.63
N THR A 69 21.31 8.02 5.83
CA THR A 69 20.90 7.06 6.86
C THR A 69 19.38 6.93 6.88
N ILE A 70 18.87 5.71 6.93
CA ILE A 70 17.43 5.45 7.05
C ILE A 70 17.00 5.77 8.48
N ILE A 71 16.13 6.76 8.64
CA ILE A 71 15.63 7.20 9.96
C ILE A 71 14.21 6.72 10.25
N ALA A 72 13.43 6.40 9.21
CA ALA A 72 12.09 5.86 9.36
C ALA A 72 11.73 4.93 8.20
N ARG A 73 10.88 3.95 8.50
CA ARG A 73 10.29 3.02 7.53
C ARG A 73 8.79 2.93 7.78
N GLU A 74 8.02 2.87 6.70
CA GLU A 74 6.58 2.69 6.78
C GLU A 74 6.22 1.42 7.57
N TRP A 75 5.23 1.52 8.45
CA TRP A 75 4.82 0.39 9.28
C TRP A 75 4.08 -0.69 8.47
N GLY A 76 4.29 -1.94 8.88
CA GLY A 76 3.59 -3.10 8.36
C GLY A 76 4.27 -3.74 7.14
N LYS A 77 3.53 -4.61 6.46
CA LYS A 77 4.01 -5.28 5.25
C LYS A 77 4.05 -4.31 4.08
N MET A 78 4.99 -4.55 3.17
CA MET A 78 5.04 -3.85 1.88
C MET A 78 3.71 -3.97 1.14
N ARG A 79 3.31 -2.86 0.52
CA ARG A 79 2.13 -2.72 -0.32
C ARG A 79 2.27 -3.61 -1.54
N LEU A 80 1.16 -4.13 -2.05
CA LEU A 80 1.14 -5.00 -3.22
C LEU A 80 0.56 -4.24 -4.40
N PHE A 81 1.35 -4.07 -5.45
CA PHE A 81 0.88 -3.65 -6.76
C PHE A 81 0.60 -4.88 -7.63
N ILE A 82 -0.56 -4.88 -8.29
CA ILE A 82 -0.92 -5.86 -9.32
C ILE A 82 -1.41 -5.07 -10.53
N ARG A 83 -0.79 -5.36 -11.66
CA ARG A 83 -1.15 -4.80 -12.97
C ARG A 83 -2.45 -5.45 -13.47
N ASN A 84 -3.34 -4.67 -14.09
CA ASN A 84 -4.44 -5.23 -14.88
C ASN A 84 -3.97 -5.49 -16.33
N ALA A 85 -4.76 -6.21 -17.12
CA ALA A 85 -4.34 -6.61 -18.48
C ALA A 85 -4.20 -5.42 -19.45
N THR A 86 -4.95 -4.34 -19.25
CA THR A 86 -5.20 -3.32 -20.27
C THR A 86 -4.54 -1.97 -19.98
N SER A 87 -4.41 -1.55 -18.72
CA SER A 87 -3.93 -0.21 -18.38
C SER A 87 -2.42 -0.07 -18.55
N LYS A 88 -2.02 1.06 -19.15
CA LYS A 88 -0.63 1.46 -19.36
C LYS A 88 -0.14 2.51 -18.35
N HIS A 89 -1.04 3.27 -17.74
CA HIS A 89 -0.75 4.33 -16.78
C HIS A 89 -1.46 4.05 -15.46
N TYR A 90 -0.74 4.22 -14.36
CA TYR A 90 -1.25 3.99 -13.00
C TYR A 90 -0.94 5.20 -12.13
N GLN A 91 -1.92 5.59 -11.31
CA GLN A 91 -1.78 6.61 -10.29
C GLN A 91 -2.03 5.96 -8.93
N ILE A 92 -1.06 6.06 -8.03
CA ILE A 92 -1.11 5.47 -6.69
C ILE A 92 -1.09 6.62 -5.70
N TYR A 93 -2.17 6.79 -4.95
CA TYR A 93 -2.28 7.77 -3.87
C TYR A 93 -2.23 7.03 -2.54
N ASP A 94 -1.12 7.20 -1.84
CA ASP A 94 -0.85 6.56 -0.58
C ASP A 94 -0.82 7.57 0.57
N LYS A 95 -1.10 7.07 1.77
CA LYS A 95 -0.84 7.75 3.03
C LYS A 95 0.16 6.94 3.82
N TRP A 96 1.17 7.59 4.39
CA TRP A 96 2.15 6.92 5.24
C TRP A 96 1.48 6.15 6.38
N ARG A 97 1.83 4.87 6.54
CA ARG A 97 1.32 4.03 7.64
C ARG A 97 2.17 4.21 8.89
N ILE A 98 1.53 4.74 9.93
CA ILE A 98 2.05 4.77 11.30
C ILE A 98 1.70 3.44 11.97
N CYS A 99 2.50 2.99 12.93
CA CYS A 99 2.15 1.85 13.77
C CYS A 99 0.83 2.14 14.49
N PRO A 100 -0.23 1.35 14.25
CA PRO A 100 -1.52 1.62 14.85
C PRO A 100 -1.55 1.12 16.30
N SER A 101 -2.42 1.69 17.12
CA SER A 101 -2.58 1.32 18.53
C SER A 101 -3.02 -0.13 18.71
N ASP A 102 -3.70 -0.69 17.72
CA ASP A 102 -4.20 -2.05 17.66
C ASP A 102 -3.22 -3.03 16.98
N SER A 103 -1.94 -2.64 16.86
CA SER A 103 -0.88 -3.48 16.31
C SER A 103 -0.79 -4.90 16.89
N PRO A 104 -1.16 -5.20 18.16
CA PRO A 104 -1.19 -6.58 18.65
C PRO A 104 -2.07 -7.54 17.82
N PHE A 105 -3.19 -7.06 17.26
CA PHE A 105 -4.11 -7.88 16.46
C PHE A 105 -3.51 -8.30 15.11
N TYR A 106 -2.46 -7.61 14.65
CA TYR A 106 -1.73 -7.98 13.43
C TYR A 106 -0.71 -9.11 13.65
N THR A 107 -0.54 -9.57 14.89
CA THR A 107 0.37 -10.69 15.22
C THR A 107 -0.24 -12.04 14.86
N SER A 108 0.62 -13.03 14.60
CA SER A 108 0.17 -14.39 14.22
C SER A 108 -0.72 -15.07 15.26
N LEU A 109 -0.67 -14.65 16.52
CA LEU A 109 -1.57 -15.17 17.55
C LEU A 109 -3.03 -14.88 17.18
N PHE A 110 -3.35 -13.63 16.86
CA PHE A 110 -4.74 -13.24 16.57
C PHE A 110 -5.18 -13.73 15.18
N TYR A 111 -4.49 -13.35 14.11
CA TYR A 111 -5.00 -13.65 12.76
C TYR A 111 -4.83 -15.11 12.31
N ARG A 112 -3.98 -15.93 12.98
CA ARG A 112 -3.82 -17.37 12.65
C ARG A 112 -4.37 -18.32 13.71
N ASN A 113 -4.76 -17.86 14.89
CA ASN A 113 -5.33 -18.75 15.91
C ASN A 113 -6.66 -18.24 16.48
N ILE A 114 -6.70 -17.01 17.01
CA ILE A 114 -7.88 -16.53 17.76
C ILE A 114 -9.02 -16.10 16.82
N PHE A 115 -8.72 -15.26 15.82
CA PHE A 115 -9.69 -14.69 14.88
C PHE A 115 -9.62 -15.34 13.49
N VAL A 116 -9.36 -16.65 13.45
CA VAL A 116 -9.18 -17.38 12.19
C VAL A 116 -10.49 -17.42 11.43
N ARG A 117 -10.43 -16.97 10.18
CA ARG A 117 -11.51 -17.13 9.21
C ARG A 117 -11.08 -18.10 8.13
N LYS A 118 -11.93 -19.09 7.84
CA LYS A 118 -11.77 -19.94 6.66
C LYS A 118 -12.16 -19.10 5.45
N CYS A 119 -11.18 -18.51 4.78
CA CYS A 119 -11.41 -17.77 3.55
C CYS A 119 -11.46 -18.78 2.39
N THR A 120 -12.67 -19.09 1.93
CA THR A 120 -12.92 -19.98 0.78
C THR A 120 -13.06 -19.23 -0.54
N ASP A 121 -13.08 -17.90 -0.50
CA ASP A 121 -13.33 -17.09 -1.68
C ASP A 121 -12.08 -16.97 -2.56
N SER A 122 -12.31 -17.03 -3.87
CA SER A 122 -11.29 -16.79 -4.87
C SER A 122 -10.75 -15.36 -4.73
N LYS A 123 -9.44 -15.18 -4.99
CA LYS A 123 -8.86 -13.85 -4.97
C LYS A 123 -9.53 -13.00 -6.06
N PRO A 124 -10.04 -11.80 -5.74
CA PRO A 124 -10.70 -10.95 -6.71
C PRO A 124 -9.74 -10.60 -7.85
N ILE A 125 -10.22 -10.71 -9.07
CA ILE A 125 -9.52 -10.25 -10.28
C ILE A 125 -9.66 -8.73 -10.33
N ILE A 126 -8.57 -8.03 -10.64
CA ILE A 126 -8.61 -6.57 -10.81
C ILE A 126 -9.13 -6.29 -12.22
N GLU A 127 -10.39 -5.90 -12.31
CA GLU A 127 -11.08 -5.54 -13.55
C GLU A 127 -11.11 -4.02 -13.75
N THR A 128 -11.35 -3.59 -14.98
CA THR A 128 -11.68 -2.19 -15.27
C THR A 128 -13.13 -1.90 -14.89
N ASP A 129 -13.47 -0.63 -14.66
CA ASP A 129 -14.84 -0.18 -14.37
C ASP A 129 -15.45 -0.70 -13.04
N VAL A 130 -14.61 -1.21 -12.13
CA VAL A 130 -15.01 -1.67 -10.79
C VAL A 130 -14.25 -0.90 -9.72
N VAL A 131 -14.96 -0.50 -8.65
CA VAL A 131 -14.35 0.03 -7.43
C VAL A 131 -14.10 -1.13 -6.47
N THR A 132 -12.83 -1.40 -6.17
CA THR A 132 -12.45 -2.44 -5.21
C THR A 132 -12.09 -1.82 -3.86
N PHE A 133 -12.85 -2.15 -2.82
CA PHE A 133 -12.51 -1.81 -1.45
C PHE A 133 -11.62 -2.91 -0.85
N ARG A 134 -10.51 -2.51 -0.21
CA ARG A 134 -9.64 -3.43 0.54
C ARG A 134 -9.45 -2.88 1.93
N VAL A 135 -9.94 -3.61 2.92
CA VAL A 135 -9.87 -3.22 4.33
C VAL A 135 -9.06 -4.25 5.09
N TYR A 136 -8.14 -3.78 5.94
CA TYR A 136 -7.51 -4.60 6.96
C TYR A 136 -8.28 -4.38 8.25
N ALA A 137 -9.04 -5.39 8.69
CA ALA A 137 -9.83 -5.33 9.91
C ALA A 137 -9.46 -6.53 10.82
N PRO A 138 -8.27 -6.50 11.45
CA PRO A 138 -7.78 -7.62 12.24
C PRO A 138 -8.49 -7.78 13.59
N GLN A 139 -9.34 -6.82 13.98
CA GLN A 139 -10.10 -6.85 15.23
C GLN A 139 -11.44 -7.59 15.10
N ILE A 140 -11.89 -7.86 13.88
CA ILE A 140 -13.25 -8.38 13.64
C ILE A 140 -13.31 -9.85 14.07
N GLU A 141 -14.18 -10.16 15.03
CA GLU A 141 -14.32 -11.49 15.63
C GLU A 141 -14.97 -12.51 14.67
N PRO A 142 -14.74 -13.82 14.81
CA PRO A 142 -15.18 -14.82 13.82
C PRO A 142 -16.68 -14.79 13.44
N ASP A 143 -17.54 -14.33 14.35
CA ASP A 143 -18.99 -14.17 14.20
C ASP A 143 -19.43 -12.79 13.68
N GLU A 144 -18.50 -11.85 13.56
CA GLU A 144 -18.72 -10.53 12.95
C GLU A 144 -18.33 -10.53 11.47
N THR A 145 -18.88 -9.59 10.70
CA THR A 145 -18.57 -9.42 9.28
C THR A 145 -18.39 -7.96 8.89
N VAL A 146 -17.54 -7.70 7.90
CA VAL A 146 -17.33 -6.37 7.35
C VAL A 146 -18.32 -6.15 6.22
N VAL A 147 -19.13 -5.10 6.32
CA VAL A 147 -20.10 -4.70 5.29
C VAL A 147 -19.78 -3.30 4.77
N VAL A 148 -20.15 -3.06 3.51
CA VAL A 148 -20.14 -1.72 2.92
C VAL A 148 -21.58 -1.25 2.84
N THR A 149 -21.89 -0.10 3.42
CA THR A 149 -23.23 0.49 3.44
C THR A 149 -23.21 1.91 2.85
N GLY A 150 -24.37 2.41 2.45
CA GLY A 150 -24.53 3.77 1.94
C GLY A 150 -25.92 4.06 1.42
N ASN A 151 -26.11 5.31 1.01
CA ASN A 151 -27.41 5.85 0.60
C ASN A 151 -27.89 5.43 -0.80
N SER A 152 -27.11 4.61 -1.52
CA SER A 152 -27.53 4.09 -2.83
C SER A 152 -28.31 2.78 -2.69
N SER A 153 -29.07 2.42 -3.72
CA SER A 153 -29.86 1.17 -3.72
C SER A 153 -28.97 -0.07 -3.62
N SER A 154 -27.81 -0.04 -4.25
CA SER A 154 -26.81 -1.12 -4.18
C SER A 154 -26.11 -1.25 -2.81
N LEU A 155 -26.16 -0.20 -1.98
CA LEU A 155 -25.50 -0.16 -0.67
C LEU A 155 -26.48 -0.11 0.51
N GLY A 156 -27.76 -0.38 0.26
CA GLY A 156 -28.76 -0.60 1.29
C GLY A 156 -29.58 0.61 1.72
N GLN A 157 -29.43 1.78 1.07
CA GLN A 157 -30.19 3.00 1.38
C GLN A 157 -30.08 3.42 2.87
N TRP A 158 -28.88 3.26 3.43
CA TRP A 158 -28.55 3.65 4.81
C TRP A 158 -28.04 5.09 4.91
#